data_AF-A0A0F2C8D5-F1
#
_entry.id   AF-A0A0F2C8D5-F1
#
_cell.length_a   1.000
_cell.length_b   1.000
_cell.length_c   1.000
_cell.angle_alpha   90.00
_cell.angle_beta   90.00
_cell.angle_gamma   90.00
#
_symmetry.space_group_name_H-M   'P 1'
#
loop_
_entity.id
_entity.type
_entity.pdbx_description
1 polymer ?
#
loop_
_entity_poly.entity_id
_entity_poly.type
_entity_poly.pdbx_seq_one_letter_code
_entity_poly.pdbx_strand_id
1 'polypeptide(L)'
;MMQQDQDPRFALIEISAQSWAIHDLHYPDGDHRRVVCRIYADTPADVEVLWLRDLPLALRYPAVDDVLESVRQFQNASRATRPIPIPHRPPPSVRRREGR
;
A
#
# COMPACT_ATOMS: atom_id res chain seq x y z
N MET A 1 -27.70 13.65 -10.26
CA MET A 1 -26.35 13.90 -10.81
C MET A 1 -25.40 13.00 -10.03
N MET A 2 -25.14 11.79 -10.52
CA MET A 2 -24.25 10.83 -9.86
C MET A 2 -22.88 10.97 -10.54
N GLN A 3 -21.94 11.61 -9.86
CA GLN A 3 -20.61 11.90 -10.42
C GLN A 3 -19.87 10.56 -10.57
N GLN A 4 -19.48 10.25 -11.81
CA GLN A 4 -18.75 9.04 -12.17
C GLN A 4 -17.33 9.10 -11.60
N ASP A 5 -17.14 8.65 -10.36
CA ASP A 5 -15.82 8.32 -9.83
C ASP A 5 -15.52 6.85 -10.19
N GLN A 6 -15.34 6.56 -11.48
CA GLN A 6 -15.19 5.17 -11.96
C GLN A 6 -13.85 4.90 -12.65
N ASP A 7 -12.85 5.76 -12.44
CA ASP A 7 -11.48 5.39 -12.76
C ASP A 7 -10.66 5.34 -11.47
N PRO A 8 -10.28 4.13 -10.99
CA PRO A 8 -9.48 4.01 -9.78
C PRO A 8 -8.12 4.64 -10.04
N ARG A 9 -7.92 5.86 -9.53
CA ARG A 9 -6.67 6.63 -9.68
C ARG A 9 -5.42 5.81 -9.36
N PHE A 10 -5.52 4.86 -8.44
CA PHE A 10 -4.43 3.94 -8.12
C PHE A 10 -4.77 2.53 -8.59
N ALA A 11 -3.86 1.96 -9.39
CA ALA A 11 -3.93 0.61 -9.89
C ALA A 11 -2.80 -0.25 -9.30
N LEU A 12 -3.14 -1.46 -8.87
CA LEU A 12 -2.17 -2.47 -8.47
C LEU A 12 -1.74 -3.27 -9.70
N ILE A 13 -0.44 -3.29 -9.96
CA ILE A 13 0.16 -4.00 -11.08
C ILE A 13 1.03 -5.13 -10.53
N GLU A 14 0.71 -6.36 -10.91
CA GLU A 14 1.59 -7.49 -10.65
C GLU A 14 2.80 -7.44 -11.59
N ILE A 15 3.99 -7.36 -11.01
CA ILE A 15 5.26 -7.36 -11.76
C ILE A 15 5.80 -8.78 -11.86
N SER A 16 5.62 -9.58 -10.80
CA SER A 16 6.02 -10.99 -10.72
C SER A 16 5.24 -11.66 -9.58
N ALA A 17 5.37 -12.99 -9.44
CA ALA A 17 4.66 -13.78 -8.41
C ALA A 17 4.92 -13.35 -6.95
N GLN A 18 5.97 -12.58 -6.69
CA GLN A 18 6.35 -12.09 -5.35
C GLN A 18 6.51 -10.57 -5.30
N SER A 19 6.12 -9.86 -6.37
CA SER A 19 6.33 -8.43 -6.43
C SER A 19 5.23 -7.71 -7.20
N TRP A 20 4.78 -6.61 -6.64
CA TRP A 20 3.74 -5.76 -7.19
C TRP A 20 4.18 -4.30 -7.16
N ALA A 21 3.48 -3.45 -7.91
CA ALA A 21 3.68 -2.01 -7.90
C ALA A 21 2.32 -1.31 -7.86
N ILE A 22 2.23 -0.20 -7.15
CA ILE A 22 1.06 0.67 -7.23
C ILE A 22 1.38 1.81 -8.19
N HIS A 23 0.54 1.96 -9.22
CA HIS A 23 0.64 3.02 -10.21
C HIS A 23 -0.46 4.07 -9.99
N ASP A 24 -0.10 5.36 -10.00
CA ASP A 24 -1.01 6.50 -10.05
C ASP A 24 -1.36 6.78 -11.53
N LEU A 25 -2.54 6.34 -11.95
CA LEU A 25 -3.08 6.49 -13.31
C LEU A 25 -3.35 7.95 -13.70
N HIS A 26 -3.25 8.88 -12.75
CA HIS A 26 -3.29 10.31 -13.06
C HIS A 26 -2.07 10.76 -13.88
N TYR A 27 -0.95 10.05 -13.81
CA TYR A 27 0.27 10.36 -14.58
C TYR A 27 0.39 9.45 -15.81
N PRO A 28 0.87 9.99 -16.96
CA PRO A 28 1.06 9.21 -18.17
C PRO A 28 2.15 8.14 -18.02
N ASP A 29 2.18 7.16 -18.93
CA ASP A 29 3.33 6.26 -19.08
C ASP A 29 4.63 7.05 -19.29
N GLY A 30 5.71 6.55 -18.67
CA GLY A 30 7.03 7.18 -18.69
C GLY A 30 7.28 8.22 -17.59
N ASP A 31 6.25 8.70 -16.88
CA ASP A 31 6.45 9.61 -15.75
C ASP A 31 6.93 8.83 -14.50
N HIS A 32 8.03 9.28 -13.88
CA HIS A 32 8.55 8.66 -12.66
C HIS A 32 7.56 8.72 -11.49
N ARG A 33 6.66 9.71 -11.47
CA ARG A 33 5.64 9.92 -10.42
C ARG A 33 4.49 8.93 -10.53
N ARG A 34 4.38 8.25 -11.68
CA ARG A 34 3.39 7.21 -11.91
C ARG A 34 3.59 6.06 -10.93
N VAL A 35 4.83 5.68 -10.61
CA VAL A 35 5.08 4.57 -9.68
C VAL A 35 5.08 5.11 -8.25
N VAL A 36 4.07 4.74 -7.46
CA VAL A 36 3.92 5.20 -6.08
C VAL A 36 4.81 4.40 -5.13
N CYS A 37 4.78 3.07 -5.28
CA CYS A 37 5.58 2.16 -4.48
C CYS A 37 5.79 0.83 -5.20
N ARG A 38 6.73 0.06 -4.67
CA ARG A 38 6.91 -1.36 -4.97
C ARG A 38 6.61 -2.16 -3.73
N ILE A 39 6.01 -3.33 -3.93
CA ILE A 39 5.58 -4.24 -2.89
C ILE A 39 6.29 -5.57 -3.15
N TYR A 40 6.83 -6.17 -2.11
CA TYR A 40 7.57 -7.42 -2.16
C TYR A 40 7.00 -8.38 -1.13
N ALA A 41 6.86 -9.65 -1.48
CA ALA A 41 6.58 -10.67 -0.49
C ALA A 41 7.79 -10.76 0.47
N ASP A 42 7.53 -10.65 1.77
CA ASP A 42 8.58 -10.66 2.80
C ASP A 42 8.43 -11.89 3.71
N THR A 43 7.21 -12.15 4.19
CA THR A 43 6.85 -13.41 4.84
C THR A 43 5.58 -13.99 4.19
N PRO A 44 5.22 -15.26 4.44
CA PRO A 44 3.93 -15.79 4.01
C PRO A 44 2.70 -15.03 4.58
N ALA A 45 2.88 -14.16 5.57
CA ALA A 45 1.81 -13.38 6.19
C ALA A 45 2.00 -11.86 6.03
N ASP A 46 3.08 -11.42 5.39
CA ASP A 46 3.42 -10.00 5.29
C ASP A 46 4.09 -9.68 3.95
N VAL A 47 3.81 -8.46 3.48
CA VAL A 47 4.46 -7.84 2.34
C VAL A 47 5.24 -6.61 2.83
N GLU A 48 6.43 -6.42 2.28
CA GLU A 48 7.22 -5.22 2.46
C GLU A 48 6.92 -4.22 1.35
N VAL A 49 6.93 -2.93 1.68
CA VAL A 49 6.62 -1.84 0.77
C VAL A 49 7.77 -0.86 0.74
N LEU A 50 8.24 -0.60 -0.47
CA LEU A 50 9.21 0.43 -0.79
C LEU A 50 8.48 1.61 -1.43
N TRP A 51 8.28 2.68 -0.65
CA TRP A 51 7.70 3.93 -1.15
C TRP A 51 8.70 4.66 -2.06
N LEU A 52 8.27 4.99 -3.28
CA LEU A 52 9.06 5.81 -4.22
C LEU A 52 8.68 7.29 -4.13
N ARG A 53 7.63 7.60 -3.36
CA ARG A 53 7.16 8.94 -3.04
C ARG A 53 7.32 9.19 -1.54
N ASP A 54 7.41 10.46 -1.17
CA ASP A 54 7.42 10.88 0.22
C ASP A 54 6.01 10.68 0.83
N LEU A 55 5.77 9.47 1.33
CA LEU A 55 4.52 9.06 1.94
C LEU A 55 4.81 8.54 3.35
N PRO A 56 4.25 9.16 4.41
CA PRO A 56 4.45 8.73 5.79
C PRO A 56 3.56 7.52 6.12
N LEU A 57 3.58 6.49 5.26
CA LEU A 57 2.84 5.24 5.41
C LEU A 57 3.76 4.12 5.92
N ALA A 58 3.16 3.04 6.42
CA ALA A 58 3.92 1.91 6.94
C ALA A 58 4.76 1.24 5.84
N LEU A 59 5.85 0.56 6.24
CA LEU A 59 6.74 -0.15 5.29
C LEU A 59 6.44 -1.65 5.17
N ARG A 60 5.52 -2.19 5.98
CA ARG A 60 5.08 -3.59 5.90
C ARG A 60 3.57 -3.61 5.94
N TYR A 61 2.91 -4.59 5.35
CA TYR A 61 1.44 -4.81 5.34
C TYR A 61 1.12 -6.30 5.40
N PRO A 62 -0.04 -6.71 5.94
CA PRO A 62 -0.42 -8.13 5.96
C PRO A 62 -0.79 -8.65 4.57
N ALA A 63 -1.27 -7.77 3.67
CA ALA A 63 -1.51 -8.11 2.26
C ALA A 63 -1.22 -6.91 1.34
N VAL A 64 -1.09 -7.22 0.05
CA VAL A 64 -0.87 -6.23 -1.02
C VAL A 64 -2.06 -5.27 -1.14
N ASP A 65 -3.28 -5.75 -0.89
CA ASP A 65 -4.52 -4.97 -0.95
C ASP A 65 -4.57 -3.87 0.13
N ASP A 66 -4.12 -4.18 1.36
CA ASP A 66 -4.03 -3.19 2.45
C ASP A 66 -3.12 -2.01 2.11
N VAL A 67 -2.09 -2.23 1.27
CA VAL A 67 -1.21 -1.17 0.77
C VAL A 67 -2.00 -0.22 -0.14
N LEU A 68 -2.77 -0.78 -1.08
CA LEU A 68 -3.58 -0.01 -2.02
C LEU A 68 -4.65 0.81 -1.30
N GLU A 69 -5.34 0.21 -0.34
CA GLU A 69 -6.33 0.89 0.49
C GLU A 69 -5.70 2.01 1.33
N SER A 70 -4.51 1.78 1.91
CA SER A 70 -3.78 2.82 2.66
C SER A 70 -3.40 4.02 1.78
N VAL A 71 -2.96 3.78 0.54
CA VAL A 71 -2.65 4.85 -0.42
C VAL A 71 -3.90 5.65 -0.77
N ARG A 72 -5.02 4.95 -1.05
CA ARG A 72 -6.31 5.59 -1.35
C ARG A 72 -6.79 6.45 -0.19
N GLN A 73 -6.75 5.92 1.03
CA GLN A 73 -7.13 6.65 2.24
C GLN A 73 -6.23 7.85 2.49
N PHE A 74 -4.91 7.71 2.36
CA PHE A 74 -3.97 8.83 2.51
C PHE A 74 -4.24 9.94 1.50
N GLN A 75 -4.49 9.60 0.23
CA GLN A 75 -4.77 10.57 -0.81
C GLN A 75 -6.11 11.29 -0.57
N ASN A 76 -7.12 10.58 -0.06
CA ASN A 76 -8.42 11.15 0.28
C ASN A 76 -8.31 12.06 1.51
N ALA A 77 -7.67 11.60 2.58
CA ALA A 77 -7.42 12.37 3.81
C ALA A 77 -6.54 13.61 3.57
N SER A 78 -5.53 13.51 2.71
CA SER A 78 -4.69 14.65 2.31
C SER A 78 -5.48 15.73 1.58
N ARG A 79 -6.47 15.36 0.75
CA ARG A 79 -7.41 16.35 0.18
C ARG A 79 -8.35 16.92 1.24
N ALA A 80 -8.63 16.16 2.29
CA ALA A 80 -9.52 16.51 3.39
C ALA A 80 -8.77 16.98 4.66
N THR A 81 -7.66 17.73 4.54
CA THR A 81 -7.04 18.51 5.64
C THR A 81 -7.02 17.89 7.07
N ARG A 82 -6.72 16.60 7.24
CA ARG A 82 -6.59 15.98 8.58
C ARG A 82 -5.47 14.94 8.71
N PRO A 83 -4.90 14.78 9.92
CA PRO A 83 -3.81 13.85 10.20
C PRO A 83 -4.28 12.41 10.02
N ILE A 84 -3.48 11.61 9.31
CA ILE A 84 -3.72 10.17 9.16
C ILE A 84 -3.25 9.42 10.42
N PRO A 85 -4.11 8.61 11.06
CA PRO A 85 -3.72 7.74 12.15
C PRO A 85 -2.83 6.60 11.64
N ILE A 86 -1.76 6.32 12.38
CA ILE A 86 -0.84 5.21 12.12
C ILE A 86 -1.50 3.92 12.60
N PRO A 87 -1.67 2.89 11.75
CA PRO A 87 -2.21 1.61 12.21
C PRO A 87 -1.22 0.92 13.16
N HIS A 88 -1.58 0.84 14.44
CA HIS A 88 -0.86 0.03 15.43
C HIS A 88 -1.07 -1.46 15.12
N ARG A 89 -0.02 -2.16 14.69
CA ARG A 89 -0.07 -3.62 14.56
C ARG A 89 0.44 -4.28 15.83
N PRO A 90 -0.25 -5.33 16.31
CA PRO A 90 0.19 -6.07 17.48
C PRO A 90 1.53 -6.79 17.17
N PRO A 91 2.41 -6.94 18.17
CA PRO A 91 3.66 -7.66 17.98
C PRO A 91 3.39 -9.12 17.58
N PRO A 92 4.23 -9.72 16.70
CA PRO A 92 4.06 -11.11 16.31
C PRO A 92 4.12 -11.99 17.56
N SER A 93 3.02 -12.70 17.83
CA SER A 93 2.95 -13.63 18.94
C SER A 93 3.97 -14.74 18.70
N VAL A 94 5.07 -14.71 19.45
CA VAL A 94 6.01 -15.81 19.51
C VAL A 94 5.26 -17.02 20.05
N ARG A 95 4.83 -17.93 19.18
CA ARG A 95 4.37 -19.26 19.59
C ARG A 95 5.57 -19.98 20.17
N ARG A 96 5.76 -19.87 21.48
CA ARG A 96 6.65 -20.75 22.23
C ARG A 96 6.14 -22.16 22.02
N ARG A 97 6.96 -23.02 21.40
CA ARG A 97 6.76 -24.46 21.46
C ARG A 97 6.98 -24.87 22.91
N GLU A 98 5.89 -25.16 23.61
CA GLU A 98 5.97 -25.90 24.87
C GLU A 98 6.13 -27.37 24.49
N GLY A 99 7.33 -27.90 24.73
CA GLY A 99 7.60 -29.32 24.66
C GLY A 99 7.43 -29.93 26.05
N ARG A 100 6.59 -30.96 26.16
CA ARG A 100 6.87 -32.17 26.94
C ARG A 100 5.88 -33.27 26.55
#